data_AF-A0A8H5HBJ1-F1
#
_entry.id   AF-A0A8H5HBJ1-F1
#
_cell.length_a   1.000
_cell.length_b   1.000
_cell.length_c   1.000
_cell.angle_alpha   90.00
_cell.angle_beta   90.00
_cell.angle_gamma   90.00
#
_symmetry.space_group_name_H-M   'P 1'
#
loop_
_entity.id
_entity.type
_entity.pdbx_description
1 polymer ?
#
loop_
_entity_poly.entity_id
_entity_poly.type
_entity_poly.pdbx_seq_one_letter_code
_entity_poly.pdbx_strand_id
1 'polypeptide(L)'
;MGYSCTPKRYQMDVIRSISSYALIMAFDSHNVDESTATVDIAVPAGIEVQVSITFQQTYRQIISETWLSDDSLNKEEFYASDHPEKSGDSTTPAETIERQLKLRFLYFIEGRQRPIPSEMLEVITESQEADSLTLLIFARDESSSRPTDSSDSDMFARVTLYDPSSPAVEHGLGGATTVPESGDEGTTSNAEEPQYVAPDLSNIQAEIVPGLNKAYQYFIFFRFNKISGFRDTMKSEIIPVISTAKDVFDMLKKKDFPSSGLPNTDWEYVGCSVGFSAIGLSKLGLDDYLYDEAFHRGQKQDAKDLGDKGTESEGDFFPDWEDKYLEEIHGVFQITAHNDSKGKAFVYQLKQAFSYSKGIKTVLSFQTQFRPHPDTPNEHFGFRDGISKPEMEGYTFDDELPIRFPGSPVVDPGCLRLRQLVPEFNSFLRENGVKLFPSLTPEDAADKLGARMFGRWKSGTPIVHSPDEDDKSISEDNDKINNFQYPADQEACPFAAHTQKSYPRTNMPGSNDHLFRRASIPYGFELDASEISTSTTQQDRGLLFLCYQSSIERGFKYTQQRFNNPDFPFSPLQSEKPGHDAVLGSSPRYMTGANPEKPTEKLSIPFRFVEARGGEYFFMPSISTLNKIANE
;
A
#
# COMPACT_ATOMS: atom_id res chain seq x y z
N MET A 1 -39.23 -9.14 34.45
CA MET A 1 -38.24 -9.51 35.51
C MET A 1 -37.48 -10.73 35.02
N GLY A 2 -36.21 -10.87 35.41
CA GLY A 2 -35.23 -11.68 34.68
C GLY A 2 -35.43 -13.20 34.77
N TYR A 3 -34.95 -13.89 33.74
CA TYR A 3 -34.63 -15.31 33.78
C TYR A 3 -33.13 -15.46 34.08
N SER A 4 -32.76 -16.40 34.94
CA SER A 4 -31.39 -16.90 35.04
C SER A 4 -31.38 -18.39 34.71
N CYS A 5 -30.38 -18.83 33.95
CA CYS A 5 -30.11 -20.23 33.65
C CYS A 5 -28.63 -20.50 33.90
N THR A 6 -28.34 -21.53 34.69
CA THR A 6 -26.98 -21.93 35.05
C THR A 6 -26.50 -23.09 34.16
N PRO A 7 -25.30 -22.99 33.54
CA PRO A 7 -24.62 -24.14 32.96
C PRO A 7 -24.07 -25.08 34.04
N LYS A 8 -23.81 -26.34 33.67
CA LYS A 8 -23.18 -27.35 34.54
C LYS A 8 -21.66 -27.39 34.36
N ARG A 9 -20.93 -27.79 35.40
CA ARG A 9 -19.52 -28.19 35.31
C ARG A 9 -19.35 -29.37 34.35
N TYR A 10 -18.28 -29.32 33.57
CA TYR A 10 -17.51 -30.52 33.20
C TYR A 10 -16.26 -30.61 34.10
N GLN A 11 -15.62 -31.78 34.09
CA GLN A 11 -14.51 -32.12 34.98
C GLN A 11 -13.23 -32.29 34.15
N MET A 12 -12.13 -31.65 34.58
CA MET A 12 -10.82 -31.75 33.93
C MET A 12 -9.97 -32.84 34.56
N ASP A 13 -9.17 -33.52 33.72
CA ASP A 13 -7.97 -34.24 34.13
C ASP A 13 -6.94 -34.22 32.98
N VAL A 14 -5.70 -33.85 33.31
CA VAL A 14 -4.44 -33.98 32.53
C VAL A 14 -4.29 -33.23 31.19
N ILE A 15 -3.42 -32.20 31.21
CA ILE A 15 -2.30 -31.94 30.26
C ILE A 15 -1.26 -31.04 30.99
N ARG A 16 0.01 -31.03 30.55
CA ARG A 16 1.11 -30.24 31.17
C ARG A 16 2.15 -29.71 30.17
N SER A 17 2.07 -28.42 29.87
CA SER A 17 3.14 -27.50 29.44
C SER A 17 2.52 -26.09 29.40
N ILE A 18 3.26 -25.02 29.03
CA ILE A 18 2.68 -23.66 28.99
C ILE A 18 1.72 -23.53 27.79
N SER A 19 0.48 -23.92 28.04
CA SER A 19 -0.70 -23.70 27.22
C SER A 19 -1.93 -24.02 28.07
N SER A 20 -3.05 -23.32 27.86
CA SER A 20 -4.33 -23.58 28.53
C SER A 20 -4.31 -23.60 30.08
N TYR A 21 -4.05 -22.44 30.72
CA TYR A 21 -4.96 -21.84 31.73
C TYR A 21 -4.45 -20.53 32.36
N ALA A 22 -3.15 -20.25 32.37
CA ALA A 22 -2.59 -19.12 33.14
C ALA A 22 -2.91 -17.72 32.56
N LEU A 23 -2.77 -17.53 31.24
CA LEU A 23 -3.17 -16.30 30.55
C LEU A 23 -4.69 -16.06 30.56
N ILE A 24 -5.50 -17.05 30.98
CA ILE A 24 -6.97 -17.02 30.91
C ILE A 24 -7.59 -16.25 32.11
N MET A 25 -6.77 -15.67 33.01
CA MET A 25 -7.23 -14.76 34.06
C MET A 25 -6.46 -13.42 34.14
N ALA A 26 -5.73 -13.06 33.07
CA ALA A 26 -5.18 -11.72 32.86
C ALA A 26 -5.52 -11.30 31.41
N PHE A 27 -6.51 -10.45 31.14
CA PHE A 27 -7.27 -9.58 32.05
C PHE A 27 -8.77 -9.51 31.71
N ASP A 28 -9.62 -9.41 32.74
CA ASP A 28 -11.05 -9.11 32.59
C ASP A 28 -11.30 -7.62 32.86
N SER A 29 -11.28 -6.82 31.79
CA SER A 29 -11.84 -5.45 31.67
C SER A 29 -11.42 -4.36 32.69
N HIS A 30 -10.62 -4.68 33.70
CA HIS A 30 -10.32 -3.84 34.87
C HIS A 30 -8.81 -3.63 35.09
N ASN A 31 -8.02 -3.54 34.01
CA ASN A 31 -6.60 -3.18 34.10
C ASN A 31 -6.41 -1.74 34.65
N VAL A 32 -7.43 -0.91 34.51
CA VAL A 32 -7.44 0.49 34.96
C VAL A 32 -7.94 0.56 36.41
N ASP A 33 -7.05 0.89 37.35
CA ASP A 33 -7.43 1.24 38.71
C ASP A 33 -8.07 2.64 38.72
N GLU A 34 -9.40 2.73 38.65
CA GLU A 34 -10.16 3.99 38.73
C GLU A 34 -9.80 4.83 39.96
N SER A 35 -9.36 4.21 41.07
CA SER A 35 -9.08 4.91 42.32
C SER A 35 -7.72 5.63 42.32
N THR A 36 -6.77 5.19 41.47
CA THR A 36 -5.46 5.84 41.31
C THR A 36 -5.14 6.26 39.88
N ALA A 37 -6.05 6.03 38.93
CA ALA A 37 -5.91 6.29 37.50
C ALA A 37 -4.60 5.75 36.92
N THR A 38 -4.33 4.45 37.15
CA THR A 38 -3.18 3.73 36.58
C THR A 38 -3.62 2.49 35.83
N VAL A 39 -2.83 2.08 34.84
CA VAL A 39 -2.91 0.72 34.29
C VAL A 39 -1.96 -0.16 35.08
N ASP A 40 -2.51 -1.20 35.70
CA ASP A 40 -1.81 -2.13 36.58
C ASP A 40 -1.54 -3.45 35.84
N ILE A 41 -0.28 -3.89 35.86
CA ILE A 41 0.21 -5.06 35.14
C ILE A 41 0.99 -5.96 36.10
N ALA A 42 0.44 -7.15 36.35
CA ALA A 42 1.12 -8.20 37.09
C ALA A 42 2.18 -8.86 36.19
N VAL A 43 3.44 -8.91 36.66
CA VAL A 43 4.58 -9.45 35.92
C VAL A 43 5.09 -10.69 36.65
N PRO A 44 4.87 -11.91 36.12
CA PRO A 44 5.33 -13.15 36.75
C PRO A 44 6.85 -13.23 36.91
N ALA A 45 7.30 -14.01 37.89
CA ALA A 45 8.71 -14.38 38.03
C ALA A 45 9.21 -15.08 36.74
N GLY A 46 10.41 -14.72 36.30
CA GLY A 46 11.04 -15.22 35.07
C GLY A 46 10.79 -14.38 33.82
N ILE A 47 9.88 -13.41 33.84
CA ILE A 47 9.48 -12.62 32.66
C ILE A 47 10.30 -11.33 32.52
N GLU A 48 10.89 -11.11 31.34
CA GLU A 48 11.44 -9.82 30.91
C GLU A 48 10.32 -8.91 30.41
N VAL A 49 10.45 -7.60 30.66
CA VAL A 49 9.45 -6.61 30.23
C VAL A 49 10.11 -5.46 29.48
N GLN A 50 9.59 -5.17 28.29
CA GLN A 50 9.99 -4.03 27.46
C GLN A 50 8.80 -3.06 27.34
N VAL A 51 9.04 -1.77 27.57
CA VAL A 51 8.02 -0.71 27.47
C VAL A 51 8.47 0.32 26.44
N SER A 52 7.66 0.57 25.41
CA SER A 52 7.87 1.64 24.43
C SER A 52 6.74 2.65 24.50
N ILE A 53 7.08 3.94 24.57
CA ILE A 53 6.13 5.05 24.78
C ILE A 53 6.18 6.04 23.62
N THR A 54 5.01 6.51 23.20
CA THR A 54 4.85 7.48 22.12
C THR A 54 3.79 8.52 22.47
N PHE A 55 4.18 9.79 22.54
CA PHE A 55 3.28 10.93 22.55
C PHE A 55 3.01 11.38 21.10
N GLN A 56 1.75 11.60 20.73
CA GLN A 56 1.38 12.07 19.38
C GLN A 56 1.10 13.58 19.34
N GLN A 57 0.73 14.17 20.47
CA GLN A 57 0.42 15.60 20.56
C GLN A 57 1.62 16.41 21.09
N THR A 58 1.68 17.68 20.69
CA THR A 58 2.78 18.60 21.05
C THR A 58 2.51 19.43 22.31
N TYR A 59 1.49 19.07 23.10
CA TYR A 59 1.26 19.67 24.43
C TYR A 59 1.90 18.84 25.54
N ARG A 60 2.02 19.40 26.75
CA ARG A 60 2.72 18.73 27.85
C ARG A 60 1.93 17.52 28.35
N GLN A 61 2.51 16.35 28.15
CA GLN A 61 2.03 15.05 28.59
C GLN A 61 3.15 14.32 29.35
N ILE A 62 2.79 13.39 30.24
CA ILE A 62 3.73 12.51 30.95
C ILE A 62 3.15 11.09 30.99
N ILE A 63 3.99 10.08 30.79
CA ILE A 63 3.71 8.71 31.19
C ILE A 63 4.70 8.35 32.31
N SER A 64 4.16 7.99 33.46
CA SER A 64 4.91 7.65 34.67
C SER A 64 4.93 6.14 34.85
N GLU A 65 6.10 5.54 34.68
CA GLU A 65 6.35 4.12 34.95
C GLU A 65 6.70 3.93 36.42
N THR A 66 6.16 2.91 37.08
CA THR A 66 6.46 2.61 38.49
C THR A 66 6.45 1.10 38.73
N TRP A 67 7.58 0.59 39.19
CA TRP A 67 7.75 -0.81 39.60
C TRP A 67 7.62 -0.94 41.12
N LEU A 68 6.81 -1.91 41.55
CA LEU A 68 6.67 -2.32 42.94
C LEU A 68 7.25 -3.72 43.14
N SER A 69 8.10 -3.81 44.17
CA SER A 69 8.69 -5.03 44.73
C SER A 69 8.60 -4.96 46.26
N ASP A 70 8.71 -6.09 46.96
CA ASP A 70 8.39 -6.21 48.40
C ASP A 70 9.01 -5.12 49.32
N ASP A 71 10.21 -4.63 49.01
CA ASP A 71 10.92 -3.58 49.78
C ASP A 71 11.40 -2.38 48.93
N SER A 72 11.07 -2.30 47.62
CA SER A 72 11.55 -1.19 46.77
C SER A 72 10.57 -0.69 45.70
N LEU A 73 10.63 0.63 45.46
CA LEU A 73 9.84 1.36 44.47
C LEU A 73 10.79 2.12 43.54
N ASN A 74 10.84 1.71 42.27
CA ASN A 74 11.51 2.45 41.20
C ASN A 74 10.46 3.20 40.38
N LYS A 75 10.74 4.45 40.02
CA LYS A 75 9.83 5.30 39.24
C LYS A 75 10.60 6.08 38.18
N GLU A 76 10.07 6.07 36.96
CA GLU A 76 10.55 6.87 35.84
C GLU A 76 9.41 7.71 35.27
N GLU A 77 9.72 8.87 34.67
CA GLU A 77 8.74 9.73 34.01
C GLU A 77 9.24 10.09 32.60
N PHE A 78 8.43 9.73 31.60
CA PHE A 78 8.65 10.03 30.20
C PHE A 78 7.78 11.22 29.79
N TYR A 79 8.34 12.18 29.05
CA TYR A 79 7.71 13.46 28.75
C TYR A 79 7.55 13.67 27.24
N ALA A 80 6.47 14.34 26.82
CA ALA A 80 6.32 14.78 25.44
C ALA A 80 7.42 15.78 25.04
N SER A 81 8.11 15.48 23.94
CA SER A 81 9.07 16.35 23.28
C SER A 81 8.40 17.25 22.23
N ASP A 82 9.01 18.37 21.88
CA ASP A 82 8.50 19.32 20.86
C ASP A 82 8.40 18.70 19.43
N HIS A 83 8.81 17.44 19.24
CA HIS A 83 8.71 16.64 18.02
C HIS A 83 8.15 15.23 18.37
N PRO A 84 7.05 14.76 17.74
CA PRO A 84 6.35 13.54 18.15
C PRO A 84 6.68 12.30 17.27
N GLU A 85 7.92 11.78 17.32
CA GLU A 85 8.28 10.53 16.60
C GLU A 85 9.03 9.46 17.43
N LYS A 86 9.41 9.73 18.70
CA LYS A 86 9.73 8.70 19.72
C LYS A 86 9.93 9.35 21.09
N SER A 87 9.49 8.72 22.18
CA SER A 87 9.46 9.39 23.48
C SER A 87 9.46 8.46 24.71
N GLY A 88 10.49 7.61 24.81
CA GLY A 88 10.72 6.73 25.95
C GLY A 88 10.71 5.26 25.54
N ASP A 89 11.78 4.55 25.89
CA ASP A 89 11.86 3.08 25.82
C ASP A 89 12.54 2.62 27.12
N SER A 90 11.95 1.64 27.82
CA SER A 90 12.51 1.01 29.01
C SER A 90 12.60 -0.51 28.83
N THR A 91 13.51 -1.16 29.55
CA THR A 91 13.67 -2.61 29.54
C THR A 91 14.06 -3.09 30.92
N THR A 92 13.20 -3.92 31.50
CA THR A 92 13.31 -4.46 32.85
C THR A 92 13.55 -5.97 32.75
N PRO A 93 14.78 -6.45 33.02
CA PRO A 93 15.12 -7.87 32.94
C PRO A 93 14.26 -8.77 33.83
N ALA A 94 14.24 -10.05 33.49
CA ALA A 94 13.60 -11.10 34.28
C ALA A 94 14.15 -11.16 35.73
N GLU A 95 13.24 -11.22 36.70
CA GLU A 95 13.55 -11.41 38.12
C GLU A 95 12.97 -12.72 38.66
N THR A 96 13.51 -13.19 39.78
CA THR A 96 13.10 -14.44 40.45
C THR A 96 11.83 -14.32 41.30
N ILE A 97 11.16 -13.16 41.28
CA ILE A 97 9.94 -12.86 42.03
C ILE A 97 8.89 -12.22 41.11
N GLU A 98 7.62 -12.33 41.49
CA GLU A 98 6.53 -11.58 40.86
C GLU A 98 6.68 -10.08 41.19
N ARG A 99 6.38 -9.22 40.22
CA ARG A 99 6.43 -7.75 40.36
C ARG A 99 5.13 -7.13 39.86
N GLN A 100 4.87 -5.89 40.26
CA GLN A 100 3.73 -5.11 39.75
C GLN A 100 4.26 -3.87 39.04
N LEU A 101 3.94 -3.74 37.75
CA LEU A 101 4.18 -2.57 36.92
C LEU A 101 2.93 -1.69 36.92
N LYS A 102 3.07 -0.42 37.26
CA LYS A 102 2.02 0.61 37.17
C LYS A 102 2.41 1.66 36.14
N LEU A 103 1.53 1.93 35.18
CA LEU A 103 1.66 3.03 34.22
C LEU A 103 0.59 4.10 34.51
N ARG A 104 1.01 5.34 34.76
CA ARG A 104 0.09 6.49 34.94
C ARG A 104 0.21 7.47 33.78
N PHE A 105 -0.90 7.73 33.11
CA PHE A 105 -1.03 8.65 31.98
C PHE A 105 -1.50 10.02 32.46
N LEU A 106 -0.82 11.09 32.02
CA LEU A 106 -0.90 12.41 32.65
C LEU A 106 -0.85 13.54 31.62
N TYR A 107 -1.55 14.63 31.92
CA TYR A 107 -1.64 15.85 31.09
C TYR A 107 -1.55 17.12 31.96
N PHE A 108 -1.52 18.31 31.35
CA PHE A 108 -1.37 19.60 32.05
C PHE A 108 -2.50 20.60 31.75
N ILE A 109 -3.46 20.73 32.67
CA ILE A 109 -4.40 21.86 32.71
C ILE A 109 -3.80 23.01 33.53
N GLU A 110 -3.78 24.23 32.99
CA GLU A 110 -3.34 25.46 33.70
C GLU A 110 -1.96 25.34 34.38
N GLY A 111 -1.05 24.54 33.80
CA GLY A 111 0.28 24.28 34.37
C GLY A 111 0.28 23.31 35.57
N ARG A 112 -0.83 22.60 35.82
CA ARG A 112 -0.94 21.55 36.83
C ARG A 112 -1.12 20.17 36.18
N GLN A 113 -0.32 19.22 36.63
CA GLN A 113 -0.45 17.81 36.26
C GLN A 113 -1.82 17.24 36.68
N ARG A 114 -2.46 16.50 35.79
CA ARG A 114 -3.73 15.77 35.98
C ARG A 114 -3.57 14.34 35.45
N PRO A 115 -4.17 13.32 36.09
CA PRO A 115 -4.28 11.99 35.50
C PRO A 115 -5.40 11.97 34.45
N ILE A 116 -5.18 11.25 33.35
CA ILE A 116 -6.22 11.02 32.34
C ILE A 116 -7.37 10.21 32.97
N PRO A 117 -8.66 10.57 32.70
CA PRO A 117 -9.80 9.81 33.21
C PRO A 117 -9.78 8.34 32.75
N SER A 118 -10.20 7.43 33.62
CA SER A 118 -10.19 5.98 33.36
C SER A 118 -11.01 5.58 32.12
N GLU A 119 -12.10 6.30 31.85
CA GLU A 119 -12.95 6.16 30.67
C GLU A 119 -12.28 6.58 29.35
N MET A 120 -11.12 7.26 29.41
CA MET A 120 -10.30 7.66 28.27
C MET A 120 -9.01 6.82 28.12
N LEU A 121 -8.86 5.75 28.91
CA LEU A 121 -7.78 4.77 28.81
C LEU A 121 -8.31 3.47 28.21
N GLU A 122 -7.82 3.05 27.05
CA GLU A 122 -8.10 1.74 26.43
C GLU A 122 -6.91 0.80 26.58
N VAL A 123 -7.17 -0.50 26.76
CA VAL A 123 -6.12 -1.53 26.89
C VAL A 123 -6.44 -2.72 26.01
N ILE A 124 -5.73 -2.84 24.90
CA ILE A 124 -5.87 -3.94 23.93
C ILE A 124 -4.74 -4.96 24.16
N THR A 125 -5.07 -6.23 24.09
CA THR A 125 -4.11 -7.34 24.19
C THR A 125 -3.79 -7.88 22.80
N GLU A 126 -2.52 -7.95 22.47
CA GLU A 126 -1.98 -8.49 21.22
C GLU A 126 -0.95 -9.58 21.56
N SER A 127 -1.05 -10.76 20.92
CA SER A 127 -0.06 -11.82 21.08
C SER A 127 0.29 -12.31 19.67
N GLN A 128 1.51 -12.02 19.24
CA GLN A 128 2.02 -12.35 17.91
C GLN A 128 2.83 -13.66 17.91
N GLU A 129 3.34 -14.09 19.07
CA GLU A 129 4.19 -15.26 19.24
C GLU A 129 3.76 -16.08 20.47
N ALA A 130 4.17 -17.35 20.54
CA ALA A 130 3.79 -18.25 21.63
C ALA A 130 4.37 -17.87 23.00
N ASP A 131 5.51 -17.18 23.00
CA ASP A 131 6.34 -16.91 24.18
C ASP A 131 6.34 -15.43 24.60
N SER A 132 5.44 -14.62 24.01
CA SER A 132 5.29 -13.20 24.32
C SER A 132 3.83 -12.72 24.39
N LEU A 133 3.59 -11.72 25.24
CA LEU A 133 2.31 -11.04 25.41
C LEU A 133 2.53 -9.53 25.31
N THR A 134 1.90 -8.89 24.33
CA THR A 134 1.93 -7.44 24.17
C THR A 134 0.61 -6.81 24.64
N LEU A 135 0.72 -5.73 25.41
CA LEU A 135 -0.39 -4.87 25.82
C LEU A 135 -0.20 -3.51 25.16
N LEU A 136 -1.20 -3.06 24.42
CA LEU A 136 -1.28 -1.72 23.84
C LEU A 136 -2.23 -0.87 24.68
N ILE A 137 -1.73 0.26 25.19
CA ILE A 137 -2.47 1.13 26.09
C ILE A 137 -2.60 2.50 25.43
N PHE A 138 -3.83 2.90 25.11
CA PHE A 138 -4.14 4.15 24.43
C PHE A 138 -4.79 5.14 25.41
N ALA A 139 -4.39 6.41 25.36
CA ALA A 139 -4.88 7.44 26.27
C ALA A 139 -5.23 8.75 25.54
N ARG A 140 -6.25 9.46 26.03
CA ARG A 140 -6.76 10.69 25.40
C ARG A 140 -7.18 11.77 26.41
N ASP A 141 -6.95 13.03 26.08
CA ASP A 141 -7.20 14.21 26.94
C ASP A 141 -8.57 14.84 26.66
N GLU A 142 -9.58 14.45 27.45
CA GLU A 142 -10.96 14.97 27.43
C GLU A 142 -11.67 14.99 26.06
N SER A 143 -12.08 13.81 25.59
CA SER A 143 -12.81 13.56 24.32
C SER A 143 -14.28 13.15 24.57
N SER A 144 -15.12 13.07 23.52
CA SER A 144 -16.45 12.45 23.59
C SER A 144 -16.45 10.92 23.53
N SER A 145 -15.29 10.30 23.26
CA SER A 145 -15.12 8.85 23.13
C SER A 145 -13.71 8.39 23.54
N ARG A 146 -13.65 7.18 24.10
CA ARG A 146 -12.43 6.42 24.41
C ARG A 146 -11.65 6.13 23.11
N PRO A 147 -10.31 6.28 23.07
CA PRO A 147 -9.51 5.93 21.89
C PRO A 147 -9.55 4.41 21.65
N THR A 148 -9.49 3.96 20.40
CA THR A 148 -9.52 2.52 20.04
C THR A 148 -8.24 1.99 19.41
N ASP A 149 -7.37 2.87 18.92
CA ASP A 149 -6.03 2.55 18.45
C ASP A 149 -5.10 3.75 18.65
N SER A 150 -3.85 3.65 18.18
CA SER A 150 -2.85 4.70 18.35
C SER A 150 -3.22 6.02 17.68
N SER A 151 -3.88 6.02 16.52
CA SER A 151 -4.13 7.22 15.71
C SER A 151 -5.21 8.16 16.26
N ASP A 152 -6.12 7.63 17.08
CA ASP A 152 -7.11 8.40 17.84
C ASP A 152 -6.67 8.67 19.29
N SER A 153 -5.47 8.21 19.67
CA SER A 153 -4.86 8.43 20.99
C SER A 153 -3.93 9.63 20.98
N ASP A 154 -3.95 10.42 22.06
CA ASP A 154 -3.02 11.54 22.20
C ASP A 154 -1.63 11.08 22.69
N MET A 155 -1.60 9.92 23.35
CA MET A 155 -0.39 9.19 23.76
C MET A 155 -0.71 7.70 23.90
N PHE A 156 0.30 6.85 23.68
CA PHE A 156 0.17 5.41 23.92
C PHE A 156 1.45 4.77 24.47
N ALA A 157 1.28 3.61 25.09
CA ALA A 157 2.37 2.75 25.54
C ALA A 157 2.16 1.31 25.01
N ARG A 158 3.26 0.67 24.61
CA ARG A 158 3.34 -0.76 24.29
C ARG A 158 4.16 -1.44 25.38
N VAL A 159 3.58 -2.42 26.07
CA VAL A 159 4.26 -3.25 27.07
C VAL A 159 4.34 -4.67 26.54
N THR A 160 5.54 -5.19 26.28
CA THR A 160 5.75 -6.59 25.89
C THR A 160 6.34 -7.35 27.06
N LEU A 161 5.65 -8.42 27.47
CA LEU A 161 6.10 -9.44 28.41
C LEU A 161 6.69 -10.61 27.60
N TYR A 162 7.90 -11.06 27.93
CA TYR A 162 8.62 -12.10 27.19
C TYR A 162 9.25 -13.14 28.15
N ASP A 163 9.25 -14.42 27.76
CA ASP A 163 9.96 -15.49 28.48
C ASP A 163 11.36 -15.74 27.86
N PRO A 164 12.46 -15.22 28.46
CA PRO A 164 13.83 -15.40 27.96
C PRO A 164 14.38 -16.82 28.18
N SER A 165 13.58 -17.76 28.70
CA SER A 165 13.95 -19.18 28.76
C SER A 165 13.50 -20.00 27.55
N SER A 166 12.69 -19.41 26.65
CA SER A 166 12.35 -20.05 25.37
C SER A 166 13.52 -20.01 24.37
N PRO A 167 13.82 -21.11 23.64
CA PRO A 167 14.92 -21.15 22.69
C PRO A 167 14.63 -20.32 21.42
N ALA A 168 15.31 -19.18 21.29
CA ALA A 168 15.21 -18.31 20.11
C ALA A 168 15.51 -19.03 18.79
N VAL A 169 14.70 -18.77 17.76
CA VAL A 169 14.87 -19.31 16.41
C VAL A 169 15.91 -18.49 15.65
N GLU A 170 17.05 -19.09 15.29
CA GLU A 170 18.06 -18.43 14.47
C GLU A 170 17.58 -18.25 13.01
N HIS A 171 17.21 -17.02 12.64
CA HIS A 171 17.05 -16.64 11.22
C HIS A 171 18.44 -16.57 10.55
N GLY A 172 18.84 -17.67 9.93
CA GLY A 172 20.21 -17.89 9.44
C GLY A 172 20.68 -16.98 8.30
N LEU A 173 21.63 -16.10 8.62
CA LEU A 173 22.56 -15.50 7.63
C LEU A 173 23.73 -16.47 7.40
N GLY A 174 23.65 -17.30 6.34
CA GLY A 174 24.61 -18.38 6.08
C GLY A 174 25.50 -18.18 4.84
N GLY A 175 26.75 -17.73 5.06
CA GLY A 175 27.81 -17.77 4.04
C GLY A 175 28.47 -19.16 3.92
N ALA A 176 29.12 -19.45 2.79
CA ALA A 176 29.64 -20.79 2.50
C ALA A 176 30.93 -21.17 3.26
N THR A 177 30.97 -22.38 3.83
CA THR A 177 32.20 -23.18 4.04
C THR A 177 31.85 -24.68 4.21
N THR A 178 32.83 -25.59 4.33
CA THR A 178 32.65 -27.01 3.95
C THR A 178 33.11 -28.06 4.99
N VAL A 179 32.22 -29.03 5.30
CA VAL A 179 32.49 -30.51 5.46
C VAL A 179 33.36 -30.95 6.68
N PRO A 180 33.27 -32.19 7.27
CA PRO A 180 32.38 -33.37 7.07
C PRO A 180 31.63 -33.95 8.32
N GLU A 181 30.68 -34.87 8.05
CA GLU A 181 30.32 -36.13 8.75
C GLU A 181 30.32 -36.29 10.30
N SER A 182 29.17 -36.68 10.88
CA SER A 182 28.88 -38.07 11.35
C SER A 182 27.45 -38.21 11.92
N GLY A 183 26.96 -39.45 12.13
CA GLY A 183 25.55 -39.79 12.46
C GLY A 183 25.04 -39.32 13.85
N ASP A 184 23.74 -39.41 14.14
CA ASP A 184 23.00 -40.69 14.33
C ASP A 184 21.51 -40.63 13.90
N GLU A 185 20.83 -41.78 13.76
CA GLU A 185 19.43 -41.88 13.33
C GLU A 185 18.42 -41.70 14.48
N GLY A 186 17.89 -40.47 14.65
CA GLY A 186 16.80 -40.16 15.58
C GLY A 186 15.48 -39.87 14.88
N THR A 187 14.50 -40.78 14.92
CA THR A 187 13.18 -40.58 14.30
C THR A 187 12.33 -39.56 15.06
N THR A 188 12.37 -38.29 14.65
CA THR A 188 11.40 -37.27 15.08
C THR A 188 10.09 -37.44 14.32
N SER A 189 8.97 -37.34 15.04
CA SER A 189 7.63 -37.33 14.44
C SER A 189 7.38 -36.02 13.70
N ASN A 190 6.90 -36.08 12.45
CA ASN A 190 6.41 -34.90 11.74
C ASN A 190 5.30 -34.23 12.56
N ALA A 191 5.59 -33.06 13.13
CA ALA A 191 4.57 -32.04 13.28
C ALA A 191 4.34 -31.46 11.89
N GLU A 192 3.10 -31.46 11.42
CA GLU A 192 2.76 -30.87 10.13
C GLU A 192 2.93 -29.34 10.23
N GLU A 193 3.65 -28.76 9.26
CA GLU A 193 3.74 -27.30 9.14
C GLU A 193 2.33 -26.69 9.02
N PRO A 194 2.09 -25.47 9.53
CA PRO A 194 0.79 -24.81 9.39
C PRO A 194 0.45 -24.63 7.91
N GLN A 195 -0.37 -25.55 7.38
CA GLN A 195 -0.56 -25.72 5.95
C GLN A 195 -1.11 -24.43 5.32
N TYR A 196 -0.33 -23.82 4.43
CA TYR A 196 -0.76 -22.65 3.67
C TYR A 196 -2.07 -22.93 2.93
N VAL A 197 -3.16 -22.34 3.43
CA VAL A 197 -4.49 -22.48 2.81
C VAL A 197 -4.58 -21.48 1.67
N ALA A 198 -4.28 -21.97 0.47
CA ALA A 198 -4.44 -21.26 -0.80
C ALA A 198 -5.83 -20.57 -0.87
N PRO A 199 -5.93 -19.22 -0.86
CA PRO A 199 -7.18 -18.51 -1.11
C PRO A 199 -7.89 -18.92 -2.41
N ASP A 200 -9.23 -18.89 -2.34
CA ASP A 200 -10.12 -19.31 -3.43
C ASP A 200 -10.12 -18.32 -4.60
N LEU A 201 -9.45 -18.70 -5.69
CA LEU A 201 -9.39 -17.94 -6.94
C LEU A 201 -10.75 -17.72 -7.62
N SER A 202 -11.78 -18.52 -7.31
CA SER A 202 -13.14 -18.27 -7.80
C SER A 202 -13.88 -17.19 -7.00
N ASN A 203 -13.35 -16.80 -5.84
CA ASN A 203 -13.90 -15.77 -4.97
C ASN A 203 -13.22 -14.39 -5.14
N ILE A 204 -12.11 -14.30 -5.89
CA ILE A 204 -11.33 -13.07 -6.12
C ILE A 204 -11.66 -12.47 -7.50
N GLN A 205 -11.82 -11.14 -7.59
CA GLN A 205 -12.05 -10.44 -8.86
C GLN A 205 -10.76 -10.33 -9.69
N ALA A 206 -10.84 -10.64 -10.98
CA ALA A 206 -9.66 -10.86 -11.82
C ALA A 206 -8.74 -9.65 -12.05
N GLU A 207 -9.25 -8.42 -12.00
CA GLU A 207 -8.42 -7.22 -12.23
C GLU A 207 -7.37 -7.03 -11.11
N ILE A 208 -7.65 -7.54 -9.89
CA ILE A 208 -6.70 -7.62 -8.78
C ILE A 208 -5.54 -8.56 -9.16
N VAL A 209 -5.85 -9.84 -9.41
CA VAL A 209 -4.91 -10.89 -9.78
C VAL A 209 -5.60 -11.89 -10.72
N PRO A 210 -4.97 -12.36 -11.81
CA PRO A 210 -3.68 -11.93 -12.36
C PRO A 210 -3.76 -10.62 -13.17
N GLY A 211 -4.84 -9.83 -13.03
CA GLY A 211 -5.13 -8.67 -13.88
C GLY A 211 -5.75 -9.08 -15.21
N LEU A 212 -6.71 -8.30 -15.69
CA LEU A 212 -7.29 -8.49 -17.02
C LEU A 212 -6.37 -7.84 -18.05
N ASN A 213 -5.65 -8.69 -18.81
CA ASN A 213 -5.04 -8.25 -20.05
C ASN A 213 -6.15 -7.80 -21.03
N LYS A 214 -5.85 -6.77 -21.82
CA LYS A 214 -6.83 -5.87 -22.44
C LYS A 214 -6.19 -5.08 -23.58
N ALA A 215 -6.99 -4.71 -24.57
CA ALA A 215 -6.65 -3.66 -25.54
C ALA A 215 -7.44 -2.37 -25.29
N TYR A 216 -8.69 -2.54 -24.83
CA TYR A 216 -9.63 -1.51 -24.48
C TYR A 216 -10.05 -1.66 -23.02
N GLN A 217 -10.22 -0.54 -22.32
CA GLN A 217 -10.87 -0.52 -21.00
C GLN A 217 -11.94 0.57 -20.96
N TYR A 218 -13.08 0.24 -20.35
CA TYR A 218 -14.20 1.14 -20.16
C TYR A 218 -14.46 1.31 -18.67
N PHE A 219 -14.74 2.54 -18.27
CA PHE A 219 -15.07 2.88 -16.89
C PHE A 219 -16.50 3.39 -16.82
N ILE A 220 -17.20 3.01 -15.76
CA ILE A 220 -18.54 3.54 -15.43
C ILE A 220 -18.53 3.87 -13.94
N PHE A 221 -18.17 5.10 -13.61
CA PHE A 221 -18.30 5.64 -12.26
C PHE A 221 -19.76 5.97 -12.00
N PHE A 222 -20.28 5.58 -10.85
CA PHE A 222 -21.69 5.67 -10.54
C PHE A 222 -21.97 6.09 -9.11
N ARG A 223 -23.20 6.55 -8.90
CA ARG A 223 -23.85 6.67 -7.60
C ARG A 223 -25.16 5.90 -7.60
N PHE A 224 -25.55 5.31 -6.48
CA PHE A 224 -26.84 4.66 -6.32
C PHE A 224 -28.00 5.64 -6.54
N ASN A 225 -29.07 5.10 -7.09
CA ASN A 225 -30.34 5.79 -7.30
C ASN A 225 -31.52 5.02 -6.70
N LYS A 226 -31.43 3.69 -6.61
CA LYS A 226 -32.36 2.84 -5.84
C LYS A 226 -31.62 1.56 -5.40
N ILE A 227 -31.30 1.43 -4.11
CA ILE A 227 -30.52 0.28 -3.60
C ILE A 227 -31.14 -1.07 -3.98
N SER A 228 -32.46 -1.26 -3.83
CA SER A 228 -33.09 -2.52 -4.28
C SER A 228 -32.82 -2.78 -5.76
N GLY A 229 -33.01 -1.78 -6.63
CA GLY A 229 -32.80 -1.94 -8.07
C GLY A 229 -31.34 -2.25 -8.42
N PHE A 230 -30.40 -1.73 -7.63
CA PHE A 230 -28.99 -2.11 -7.73
C PHE A 230 -28.78 -3.58 -7.34
N ARG A 231 -29.25 -3.99 -6.16
CA ARG A 231 -29.14 -5.38 -5.66
C ARG A 231 -29.81 -6.40 -6.60
N ASP A 232 -31.03 -6.10 -7.05
CA ASP A 232 -31.81 -6.84 -8.04
C ASP A 232 -30.94 -7.11 -9.30
N THR A 233 -30.40 -6.05 -9.91
CA THR A 233 -29.58 -6.14 -11.15
C THR A 233 -28.26 -6.84 -10.91
N MET A 234 -27.59 -6.57 -9.79
CA MET A 234 -26.32 -7.22 -9.44
C MET A 234 -26.50 -8.74 -9.36
N LYS A 235 -27.58 -9.19 -8.70
CA LYS A 235 -27.91 -10.60 -8.54
C LYS A 235 -28.28 -11.30 -9.85
N SER A 236 -29.07 -10.66 -10.71
CA SER A 236 -29.59 -11.31 -11.93
C SER A 236 -28.69 -11.19 -13.16
N GLU A 237 -27.93 -10.10 -13.29
CA GLU A 237 -27.26 -9.73 -14.56
C GLU A 237 -25.75 -9.48 -14.44
N ILE A 238 -25.24 -9.01 -13.28
CA ILE A 238 -23.84 -8.57 -13.19
C ILE A 238 -22.91 -9.61 -12.51
N ILE A 239 -23.26 -10.09 -11.32
CA ILE A 239 -22.44 -11.07 -10.58
C ILE A 239 -22.15 -12.34 -11.40
N PRO A 240 -23.09 -12.90 -12.19
CA PRO A 240 -22.81 -14.04 -13.06
C PRO A 240 -21.81 -13.80 -14.21
N VAL A 241 -21.38 -12.55 -14.43
CA VAL A 241 -20.43 -12.16 -15.50
C VAL A 241 -19.23 -11.36 -14.98
N ILE A 242 -19.02 -11.28 -13.67
CA ILE A 242 -17.79 -10.73 -13.09
C ILE A 242 -16.67 -11.75 -13.28
N SER A 243 -15.53 -11.27 -13.81
CA SER A 243 -14.33 -12.08 -14.03
C SER A 243 -13.73 -12.52 -12.70
N THR A 244 -13.57 -13.82 -12.49
CA THR A 244 -12.81 -14.34 -11.35
C THR A 244 -11.33 -14.54 -11.71
N ALA A 245 -10.45 -14.47 -10.70
CA ALA A 245 -9.03 -14.76 -10.88
C ALA A 245 -8.83 -16.15 -11.53
N LYS A 246 -9.64 -17.13 -11.11
CA LYS A 246 -9.65 -18.50 -11.66
C LYS A 246 -9.89 -18.52 -13.17
N ASP A 247 -10.88 -17.77 -13.67
CA ASP A 247 -11.22 -17.76 -15.10
C ASP A 247 -10.03 -17.29 -15.95
N VAL A 248 -9.30 -16.29 -15.45
CA VAL A 248 -8.15 -15.73 -16.17
C VAL A 248 -6.93 -16.64 -16.06
N PHE A 249 -6.64 -17.23 -14.90
CA PHE A 249 -5.59 -18.26 -14.79
C PHE A 249 -5.88 -19.48 -15.70
N ASP A 250 -7.14 -19.93 -15.77
CA ASP A 250 -7.56 -21.02 -16.67
C ASP A 250 -7.42 -20.69 -18.16
N MET A 251 -7.49 -19.41 -18.56
CA MET A 251 -7.22 -18.96 -19.93
C MET A 251 -5.73 -18.76 -20.20
N LEU A 252 -4.97 -18.24 -19.22
CA LEU A 252 -3.51 -18.07 -19.34
C LEU A 252 -2.80 -19.42 -19.49
N LYS A 253 -3.17 -20.44 -18.71
CA LYS A 253 -2.57 -21.79 -18.79
C LYS A 253 -2.83 -22.49 -20.12
N LYS A 254 -3.95 -22.21 -20.79
CA LYS A 254 -4.23 -22.69 -22.16
C LYS A 254 -3.47 -21.91 -23.24
N LYS A 255 -2.91 -20.75 -22.89
CA LYS A 255 -2.29 -19.78 -23.80
C LYS A 255 -3.26 -19.18 -24.82
N ASP A 256 -4.55 -19.16 -24.47
CA ASP A 256 -5.63 -18.56 -25.29
C ASP A 256 -5.58 -17.01 -25.29
N PHE A 257 -5.02 -16.40 -24.24
CA PHE A 257 -5.11 -14.95 -23.99
C PHE A 257 -4.23 -14.12 -24.96
N PRO A 258 -4.76 -13.07 -25.65
CA PRO A 258 -3.97 -12.26 -26.58
C PRO A 258 -2.81 -11.50 -25.90
N SER A 259 -1.57 -11.94 -26.12
CA SER A 259 -0.39 -11.56 -25.34
C SER A 259 0.12 -10.12 -25.51
N SER A 260 -0.37 -9.36 -26.50
CA SER A 260 0.28 -8.15 -27.00
C SER A 260 -0.38 -6.83 -26.59
N GLY A 261 -1.48 -6.85 -25.84
CA GLY A 261 -2.30 -5.65 -25.56
C GLY A 261 -2.99 -5.05 -26.79
N LEU A 262 -2.88 -5.70 -27.96
CA LEU A 262 -3.44 -5.23 -29.22
C LEU A 262 -4.93 -5.61 -29.37
N PRO A 263 -5.71 -4.83 -30.15
CA PRO A 263 -7.05 -5.22 -30.56
C PRO A 263 -7.09 -6.58 -31.28
N ASN A 264 -8.12 -7.36 -30.98
CA ASN A 264 -8.41 -8.64 -31.65
C ASN A 264 -9.93 -8.72 -31.89
N THR A 265 -10.35 -8.75 -33.16
CA THR A 265 -11.77 -8.81 -33.55
C THR A 265 -12.43 -10.15 -33.26
N ASP A 266 -11.64 -11.21 -33.16
CA ASP A 266 -12.16 -12.58 -33.03
C ASP A 266 -12.22 -13.00 -31.55
N TRP A 267 -11.69 -12.17 -30.64
CA TRP A 267 -11.76 -12.35 -29.20
C TRP A 267 -13.14 -12.00 -28.66
N GLU A 268 -13.85 -12.99 -28.12
CA GLU A 268 -15.22 -12.81 -27.61
C GLU A 268 -15.30 -12.45 -26.12
N TYR A 269 -14.27 -12.76 -25.32
CA TYR A 269 -14.30 -12.53 -23.87
C TYR A 269 -14.18 -11.03 -23.54
N VAL A 270 -15.11 -10.57 -22.70
CA VAL A 270 -15.13 -9.24 -22.10
C VAL A 270 -14.98 -9.43 -20.60
N GLY A 271 -13.96 -8.84 -20.00
CA GLY A 271 -13.76 -8.87 -18.56
C GLY A 271 -14.63 -7.83 -17.85
N CYS A 272 -15.07 -8.14 -16.64
CA CYS A 272 -15.86 -7.22 -15.81
C CYS A 272 -15.44 -7.32 -14.34
N SER A 273 -15.32 -6.18 -13.67
CA SER A 273 -15.08 -6.08 -12.24
C SER A 273 -15.75 -4.83 -11.65
N VAL A 274 -15.99 -4.83 -10.34
CA VAL A 274 -16.69 -3.76 -9.60
C VAL A 274 -15.96 -3.42 -8.28
N GLY A 275 -15.87 -2.13 -8.00
CA GLY A 275 -15.39 -1.61 -6.72
C GLY A 275 -16.29 -0.50 -6.17
N PHE A 276 -16.22 -0.27 -4.87
CA PHE A 276 -17.01 0.72 -4.13
C PHE A 276 -16.11 1.64 -3.30
N SER A 277 -16.44 2.93 -3.23
CA SER A 277 -15.83 3.85 -2.27
C SER A 277 -16.42 3.63 -0.87
N ALA A 278 -15.82 4.17 0.19
CA ALA A 278 -16.38 4.09 1.55
C ALA A 278 -17.82 4.63 1.61
N ILE A 279 -18.08 5.77 0.95
CA ILE A 279 -19.41 6.35 0.77
C ILE A 279 -20.39 5.39 0.07
N GLY A 280 -19.88 4.53 -0.83
CA GLY A 280 -20.66 3.48 -1.48
C GLY A 280 -20.98 2.30 -0.57
N LEU A 281 -19.99 1.79 0.17
CA LEU A 281 -20.19 0.70 1.13
C LEU A 281 -21.20 1.11 2.23
N SER A 282 -21.04 2.30 2.80
CA SER A 282 -21.99 2.87 3.76
C SER A 282 -23.42 2.93 3.20
N LYS A 283 -23.60 3.37 1.95
CA LYS A 283 -24.93 3.43 1.29
C LYS A 283 -25.49 2.05 0.90
N LEU A 284 -24.71 0.98 1.02
CA LEU A 284 -25.16 -0.41 0.96
C LEU A 284 -25.48 -1.01 2.34
N GLY A 285 -25.21 -0.29 3.44
CA GLY A 285 -25.33 -0.79 4.82
C GLY A 285 -24.08 -1.48 5.35
N LEU A 286 -22.92 -1.26 4.71
CA LEU A 286 -21.62 -1.80 5.10
C LEU A 286 -20.73 -0.66 5.64
N ASP A 287 -20.98 -0.28 6.89
CA ASP A 287 -20.26 0.78 7.60
C ASP A 287 -19.04 0.25 8.42
N ASP A 288 -18.62 -1.00 8.17
CA ASP A 288 -17.49 -1.64 8.86
C ASP A 288 -16.16 -0.90 8.59
N TYR A 289 -15.38 -0.66 9.66
CA TYR A 289 -14.08 0.00 9.55
C TYR A 289 -13.02 -0.96 8.96
N LEU A 290 -12.70 -0.77 7.68
CA LEU A 290 -11.73 -1.59 6.93
C LEU A 290 -10.23 -1.35 7.27
N TYR A 291 -9.89 -0.68 8.38
CA TYR A 291 -8.50 -0.43 8.81
C TYR A 291 -7.61 0.30 7.79
N ASP A 292 -8.19 1.26 7.04
CA ASP A 292 -7.45 2.13 6.12
C ASP A 292 -8.07 3.54 6.06
N GLU A 293 -7.39 4.51 6.69
CA GLU A 293 -7.86 5.89 6.82
C GLU A 293 -8.00 6.61 5.48
N ALA A 294 -7.10 6.35 4.53
CA ALA A 294 -7.15 6.94 3.20
C ALA A 294 -8.46 6.55 2.49
N PHE A 295 -8.80 5.25 2.50
CA PHE A 295 -10.05 4.74 1.92
C PHE A 295 -11.30 5.40 2.52
N HIS A 296 -11.38 5.54 3.85
CA HIS A 296 -12.55 6.12 4.53
C HIS A 296 -12.68 7.63 4.32
N ARG A 297 -11.57 8.37 4.27
CA ARG A 297 -11.54 9.81 3.96
C ARG A 297 -11.94 10.12 2.51
N GLY A 298 -11.60 9.23 1.58
CA GLY A 298 -11.77 9.41 0.14
C GLY A 298 -10.66 10.26 -0.48
N GLN A 299 -10.33 9.99 -1.75
CA GLN A 299 -9.07 10.48 -2.33
C GLN A 299 -9.04 12.01 -2.53
N LYS A 300 -10.20 12.65 -2.67
CA LYS A 300 -10.32 14.11 -2.82
C LYS A 300 -9.86 14.88 -1.57
N GLN A 301 -10.05 14.31 -0.39
CA GLN A 301 -9.60 14.88 0.88
C GLN A 301 -8.10 14.65 1.07
N ASP A 302 -7.61 13.46 0.71
CA ASP A 302 -6.19 13.11 0.72
C ASP A 302 -5.35 13.84 -0.35
N ALA A 303 -5.97 14.47 -1.35
CA ALA A 303 -5.28 15.09 -2.49
C ALA A 303 -4.17 16.08 -2.08
N LYS A 304 -4.35 16.80 -0.97
CA LYS A 304 -3.31 17.69 -0.40
C LYS A 304 -2.07 16.92 0.06
N ASP A 305 -2.26 15.80 0.79
CA ASP A 305 -1.18 14.96 1.33
C ASP A 305 -0.42 14.21 0.22
N LEU A 306 -1.14 13.86 -0.86
CA LEU A 306 -0.55 13.31 -2.10
C LEU A 306 0.30 14.35 -2.85
N GLY A 307 0.11 15.64 -2.55
CA GLY A 307 0.80 16.75 -3.22
C GLY A 307 0.18 17.09 -4.57
N ASP A 308 -1.13 16.98 -4.72
CA ASP A 308 -1.84 17.45 -5.92
C ASP A 308 -1.74 18.97 -6.08
N LYS A 309 -2.10 19.45 -7.28
CA LYS A 309 -2.32 20.88 -7.52
C LYS A 309 -3.74 21.24 -7.11
N GLY A 310 -3.92 22.38 -6.43
CA GLY A 310 -5.21 22.87 -5.97
C GLY A 310 -5.13 24.30 -5.43
N THR A 311 -6.23 24.77 -4.86
CA THR A 311 -6.33 26.06 -4.17
C THR A 311 -6.79 25.88 -2.73
N GLU A 312 -6.26 26.67 -1.81
CA GLU A 312 -6.70 26.71 -0.41
C GLU A 312 -7.66 27.89 -0.20
N SER A 313 -8.78 27.66 0.49
CA SER A 313 -9.75 28.71 0.82
C SER A 313 -10.46 28.37 2.13
N GLU A 314 -10.54 29.34 3.04
CA GLU A 314 -11.21 29.25 4.35
C GLU A 314 -10.73 28.12 5.31
N GLY A 315 -9.68 27.37 4.92
CA GLY A 315 -9.11 26.24 5.66
C GLY A 315 -9.10 24.94 4.84
N ASP A 316 -10.01 24.84 3.88
CA ASP A 316 -10.16 23.67 2.99
C ASP A 316 -9.21 23.73 1.78
N PHE A 317 -8.89 22.55 1.24
CA PHE A 317 -8.13 22.38 0.00
C PHE A 317 -9.04 21.87 -1.12
N PHE A 318 -9.02 22.55 -2.27
CA PHE A 318 -9.80 22.24 -3.45
C PHE A 318 -8.85 21.85 -4.59
N PRO A 319 -8.72 20.55 -4.93
CA PRO A 319 -7.82 20.11 -5.99
C PRO A 319 -8.29 20.57 -7.38
N ASP A 320 -7.34 20.82 -8.28
CA ASP A 320 -7.54 21.29 -9.67
C ASP A 320 -8.09 20.18 -10.60
N TRP A 321 -8.87 19.24 -10.05
CA TRP A 321 -9.45 18.11 -10.75
C TRP A 321 -10.55 18.51 -11.75
N GLU A 322 -10.97 17.57 -12.59
CA GLU A 322 -12.18 17.70 -13.41
C GLU A 322 -13.44 17.59 -12.54
N ASP A 323 -14.45 18.44 -12.79
CA ASP A 323 -15.73 18.53 -12.07
C ASP A 323 -16.37 17.16 -11.74
N LYS A 324 -16.19 16.18 -12.64
CA LYS A 324 -16.75 14.84 -12.53
C LYS A 324 -16.12 13.92 -11.50
N TYR A 325 -14.93 14.26 -10.98
CA TYR A 325 -14.31 13.61 -9.83
C TYR A 325 -14.52 14.42 -8.54
N LEU A 326 -15.13 15.61 -8.63
CA LEU A 326 -15.57 16.38 -7.46
C LEU A 326 -16.99 15.98 -7.00
N GLU A 327 -17.82 15.44 -7.92
CA GLU A 327 -19.11 14.79 -7.62
C GLU A 327 -18.99 13.58 -6.69
N GLU A 328 -20.08 13.23 -5.99
CA GLU A 328 -20.17 12.04 -5.14
C GLU A 328 -20.20 10.74 -5.97
N ILE A 329 -19.15 9.92 -5.86
CA ILE A 329 -19.00 8.60 -6.48
C ILE A 329 -19.16 7.52 -5.41
N HIS A 330 -19.97 6.48 -5.69
CA HIS A 330 -20.17 5.32 -4.79
C HIS A 330 -19.43 4.08 -5.26
N GLY A 331 -19.12 4.00 -6.55
CA GLY A 331 -18.44 2.85 -7.12
C GLY A 331 -18.10 3.01 -8.59
N VAL A 332 -17.39 2.01 -9.10
CA VAL A 332 -16.89 1.94 -10.47
C VAL A 332 -17.09 0.53 -11.01
N PHE A 333 -17.62 0.44 -12.23
CA PHE A 333 -17.44 -0.76 -13.06
C PHE A 333 -16.23 -0.56 -13.96
N GLN A 334 -15.37 -1.57 -14.00
CA GLN A 334 -14.21 -1.69 -14.88
C GLN A 334 -14.51 -2.82 -15.87
N ILE A 335 -14.51 -2.51 -17.16
CA ILE A 335 -14.83 -3.46 -18.24
C ILE A 335 -13.64 -3.51 -19.19
N THR A 336 -13.16 -4.70 -19.55
CA THR A 336 -11.97 -4.89 -20.40
C THR A 336 -12.29 -5.73 -21.63
N ALA A 337 -11.64 -5.44 -22.77
CA ALA A 337 -11.83 -6.21 -23.99
C ALA A 337 -10.61 -6.14 -24.92
N HIS A 338 -10.46 -7.13 -25.80
CA HIS A 338 -9.67 -6.99 -27.03
C HIS A 338 -10.53 -6.67 -28.26
N ASN A 339 -11.84 -6.93 -28.21
CA ASN A 339 -12.81 -6.52 -29.23
C ASN A 339 -13.66 -5.34 -28.73
N ASP A 340 -13.44 -4.15 -29.30
CA ASP A 340 -14.16 -2.93 -28.93
C ASP A 340 -15.68 -3.00 -29.18
N SER A 341 -16.13 -3.71 -30.21
CA SER A 341 -17.56 -3.91 -30.47
C SER A 341 -18.22 -4.75 -29.37
N LYS A 342 -17.52 -5.77 -28.85
CA LYS A 342 -17.98 -6.59 -27.72
C LYS A 342 -17.99 -5.78 -26.42
N GLY A 343 -16.93 -5.03 -26.14
CA GLY A 343 -16.84 -4.14 -24.98
C GLY A 343 -17.93 -3.06 -24.96
N LYS A 344 -18.16 -2.39 -26.09
CA LYS A 344 -19.26 -1.41 -26.27
C LYS A 344 -20.64 -2.05 -26.11
N ALA A 345 -20.85 -3.27 -26.62
CA ALA A 345 -22.11 -3.99 -26.42
C ALA A 345 -22.37 -4.32 -24.94
N PHE A 346 -21.36 -4.81 -24.22
CA PHE A 346 -21.45 -5.09 -22.78
C PHE A 346 -21.74 -3.82 -21.96
N VAL A 347 -21.02 -2.73 -22.23
CA VAL A 347 -21.24 -1.42 -21.58
C VAL A 347 -22.66 -0.89 -21.85
N TYR A 348 -23.21 -1.11 -23.04
CA TYR A 348 -24.59 -0.76 -23.38
C TYR A 348 -25.60 -1.63 -22.60
N GLN A 349 -25.40 -2.95 -22.56
CA GLN A 349 -26.25 -3.89 -21.82
C GLN A 349 -26.30 -3.57 -20.32
N LEU A 350 -25.14 -3.41 -19.68
CA LEU A 350 -25.02 -3.03 -18.26
C LEU A 350 -25.74 -1.71 -17.97
N LYS A 351 -25.57 -0.68 -18.81
CA LYS A 351 -26.27 0.61 -18.65
C LYS A 351 -27.79 0.49 -18.84
N GLN A 352 -28.25 -0.39 -19.73
CA GLN A 352 -29.68 -0.65 -19.92
C GLN A 352 -30.30 -1.38 -18.72
N ALA A 353 -29.64 -2.43 -18.22
CA ALA A 353 -30.07 -3.18 -17.03
C ALA A 353 -30.34 -2.26 -15.84
N PHE A 354 -29.35 -1.43 -15.49
CA PHE A 354 -29.50 -0.44 -14.42
C PHE A 354 -30.45 0.72 -14.74
N SER A 355 -30.75 1.00 -16.01
CA SER A 355 -31.80 1.95 -16.40
C SER A 355 -33.20 1.40 -16.16
N TYR A 356 -33.43 0.10 -16.42
CA TYR A 356 -34.70 -0.56 -16.12
C TYR A 356 -34.97 -0.66 -14.62
N SER A 357 -34.00 -1.15 -13.85
CA SER A 357 -34.11 -1.26 -12.37
C SER A 357 -34.02 0.08 -11.65
N LYS A 358 -33.47 1.11 -12.33
CA LYS A 358 -33.09 2.43 -11.80
C LYS A 358 -32.09 2.32 -10.65
N GLY A 359 -31.28 1.27 -10.63
CA GLY A 359 -30.35 0.97 -9.53
C GLY A 359 -29.29 2.05 -9.29
N ILE A 360 -28.68 2.55 -10.38
CA ILE A 360 -27.62 3.56 -10.34
C ILE A 360 -27.88 4.73 -11.30
N LYS A 361 -27.14 5.82 -11.11
CA LYS A 361 -26.89 6.91 -12.06
C LYS A 361 -25.40 6.95 -12.37
N THR A 362 -25.02 6.93 -13.65
CA THR A 362 -23.65 7.20 -14.07
C THR A 362 -23.27 8.65 -13.72
N VAL A 363 -22.13 8.83 -13.05
CA VAL A 363 -21.51 10.14 -12.79
C VAL A 363 -20.60 10.51 -13.96
N LEU A 364 -19.75 9.56 -14.35
CA LEU A 364 -18.77 9.65 -15.43
C LEU A 364 -18.62 8.28 -16.11
N SER A 365 -18.44 8.25 -17.43
CA SER A 365 -18.11 7.02 -18.15
C SER A 365 -17.37 7.33 -19.45
N PHE A 366 -16.28 6.61 -19.67
CA PHE A 366 -15.40 6.77 -20.83
C PHE A 366 -14.79 5.42 -21.25
N GLN A 367 -14.11 5.44 -22.40
CA GLN A 367 -13.33 4.33 -22.96
C GLN A 367 -11.90 4.81 -23.16
N THR A 368 -10.94 3.92 -22.97
CA THR A 368 -9.53 4.10 -23.31
C THR A 368 -8.99 2.88 -24.05
N GLN A 369 -7.77 2.97 -24.56
CA GLN A 369 -7.05 1.89 -25.24
C GLN A 369 -5.54 2.03 -25.01
N PHE A 370 -4.77 0.96 -25.22
CA PHE A 370 -3.32 1.07 -25.31
C PHE A 370 -2.88 1.87 -26.55
N ARG A 371 -1.65 2.40 -26.52
CA ARG A 371 -1.06 3.18 -27.62
C ARG A 371 -0.92 2.31 -28.90
N PRO A 372 -0.96 2.89 -30.11
CA PRO A 372 -0.79 2.13 -31.35
C PRO A 372 0.58 1.45 -31.43
N HIS A 373 0.67 0.32 -32.15
CA HIS A 373 1.95 -0.34 -32.42
C HIS A 373 2.92 0.62 -33.15
N PRO A 374 4.22 0.70 -32.77
CA PRO A 374 4.95 -0.19 -31.84
C PRO A 374 4.84 0.19 -30.35
N ASP A 375 4.23 1.33 -30.04
CA ASP A 375 4.21 1.94 -28.71
C ASP A 375 3.21 1.31 -27.71
N THR A 376 2.50 0.25 -28.10
CA THR A 376 1.51 -0.46 -27.26
C THR A 376 1.96 -0.84 -25.84
N PRO A 377 3.21 -1.27 -25.58
CA PRO A 377 3.66 -1.57 -24.22
C PRO A 377 4.18 -0.34 -23.45
N ASN A 378 4.13 0.85 -24.04
CA ASN A 378 4.70 2.09 -23.50
C ASN A 378 3.61 3.03 -22.96
N GLU A 379 3.96 3.83 -21.95
CA GLU A 379 3.19 5.03 -21.59
C GLU A 379 3.53 6.21 -22.53
N HIS A 380 2.97 7.41 -22.30
CA HIS A 380 3.07 8.50 -23.27
C HIS A 380 4.38 9.31 -23.26
N PHE A 381 5.23 9.23 -22.23
CA PHE A 381 6.62 9.72 -22.31
C PHE A 381 7.53 8.78 -23.12
N GLY A 382 7.04 7.58 -23.45
CA GLY A 382 7.69 6.61 -24.34
C GLY A 382 8.41 5.46 -23.62
N PHE A 383 8.22 5.30 -22.31
CA PHE A 383 8.83 4.22 -21.52
C PHE A 383 7.92 3.01 -21.44
N ARG A 384 8.49 1.81 -21.63
CA ARG A 384 7.80 0.54 -21.45
C ARG A 384 7.34 0.36 -20.00
N ASP A 385 6.05 0.15 -19.82
CA ASP A 385 5.44 -0.03 -18.50
C ASP A 385 5.04 -1.51 -18.24
N GLY A 386 4.57 -1.79 -17.03
CA GLY A 386 4.02 -3.09 -16.64
C GLY A 386 5.06 -4.17 -16.33
N ILE A 387 6.36 -3.85 -16.36
CA ILE A 387 7.47 -4.79 -16.14
C ILE A 387 7.52 -5.26 -14.67
N SER A 388 8.00 -4.41 -13.76
CA SER A 388 8.10 -4.77 -12.34
C SER A 388 6.72 -4.68 -11.70
N LYS A 389 6.10 -5.83 -11.45
CA LYS A 389 4.87 -5.97 -10.68
C LYS A 389 5.12 -7.00 -9.57
N PRO A 390 4.72 -6.72 -8.32
CA PRO A 390 4.73 -7.75 -7.29
C PRO A 390 3.93 -8.99 -7.72
N GLU A 391 4.52 -10.12 -7.37
CA GLU A 391 3.99 -11.47 -7.46
C GLU A 391 3.08 -11.77 -6.25
N MET A 392 2.48 -12.95 -6.21
CA MET A 392 1.76 -13.48 -5.05
C MET A 392 2.18 -14.94 -4.86
N GLU A 393 2.67 -15.26 -3.66
CA GLU A 393 3.08 -16.61 -3.29
C GLU A 393 1.92 -17.59 -3.49
N GLY A 394 2.20 -18.75 -4.09
CA GLY A 394 1.18 -19.74 -4.48
C GLY A 394 0.38 -19.42 -5.75
N TYR A 395 0.55 -18.25 -6.40
CA TYR A 395 -0.34 -17.81 -7.49
C TYR A 395 0.34 -17.36 -8.79
N THR A 396 1.16 -16.33 -8.73
CA THR A 396 1.95 -15.90 -9.90
C THR A 396 3.32 -16.56 -9.94
N PHE A 397 3.66 -17.29 -8.88
CA PHE A 397 4.89 -18.07 -8.72
C PHE A 397 4.74 -19.44 -9.40
N ASP A 398 4.45 -19.40 -10.70
CA ASP A 398 4.20 -20.57 -11.56
C ASP A 398 4.95 -20.36 -12.88
N ASP A 399 5.98 -21.18 -13.11
CA ASP A 399 6.89 -21.08 -14.26
C ASP A 399 6.21 -21.39 -15.61
N GLU A 400 4.99 -21.92 -15.62
CA GLU A 400 4.22 -22.09 -16.86
C GLU A 400 3.49 -20.81 -17.31
N LEU A 401 3.43 -19.77 -16.48
CA LEU A 401 2.68 -18.54 -16.75
C LEU A 401 3.54 -17.45 -17.46
N PRO A 402 3.02 -16.84 -18.55
CA PRO A 402 3.78 -15.89 -19.39
C PRO A 402 3.90 -14.47 -18.80
N ILE A 403 3.75 -14.30 -17.48
CA ILE A 403 3.67 -13.00 -16.79
C ILE A 403 4.73 -12.80 -15.69
N ARG A 404 5.69 -13.74 -15.56
CA ARG A 404 6.76 -13.69 -14.56
C ARG A 404 7.93 -12.80 -15.01
N PHE A 405 8.48 -12.04 -14.07
CA PHE A 405 9.69 -11.22 -14.25
C PHE A 405 10.56 -11.30 -12.98
N PRO A 406 11.58 -12.20 -12.93
CA PRO A 406 12.38 -12.43 -11.73
C PRO A 406 12.93 -11.15 -11.09
N GLY A 407 12.88 -11.07 -9.74
CA GLY A 407 13.20 -9.87 -8.97
C GLY A 407 11.99 -9.02 -8.54
N SER A 408 10.78 -9.60 -8.54
CA SER A 408 9.54 -8.96 -8.06
C SER A 408 9.20 -9.31 -6.59
N PRO A 409 8.64 -8.38 -5.80
CA PRO A 409 8.18 -8.58 -4.40
C PRO A 409 6.71 -9.04 -4.31
N VAL A 410 5.96 -8.92 -3.19
CA VAL A 410 4.59 -9.51 -2.98
C VAL A 410 3.60 -8.61 -2.20
N VAL A 411 2.35 -8.31 -2.71
CA VAL A 411 1.26 -7.40 -2.15
C VAL A 411 -0.17 -7.48 -2.85
N ASP A 412 -1.13 -6.52 -2.66
CA ASP A 412 -2.65 -6.64 -2.67
C ASP A 412 -3.52 -5.56 -3.51
N PRO A 413 -4.72 -4.89 -3.17
CA PRO A 413 -5.52 -3.95 -4.10
C PRO A 413 -6.21 -2.52 -3.74
N GLY A 414 -5.90 -1.34 -4.43
CA GLY A 414 -6.67 -0.04 -4.63
C GLY A 414 -6.02 1.07 -5.61
N CYS A 415 -6.73 2.09 -6.20
CA CYS A 415 -6.48 2.80 -7.54
C CYS A 415 -6.34 4.40 -7.66
N LEU A 416 -5.99 5.01 -8.85
CA LEU A 416 -5.83 6.47 -9.21
C LEU A 416 -6.03 6.87 -10.75
N ARG A 417 -5.95 8.17 -11.17
CA ARG A 417 -5.77 8.68 -12.59
C ARG A 417 -4.82 9.91 -12.72
N LEU A 418 -3.99 9.96 -13.77
CA LEU A 418 -2.92 10.96 -13.98
C LEU A 418 -2.83 11.45 -15.45
N ARG A 419 -2.69 12.77 -15.69
CA ARG A 419 -2.44 13.41 -17.00
C ARG A 419 -0.95 13.65 -17.24
N GLN A 420 -0.48 13.58 -18.49
CA GLN A 420 0.94 13.69 -18.84
C GLN A 420 1.23 14.82 -19.84
N LEU A 421 2.18 15.69 -19.47
CA LEU A 421 2.64 16.86 -20.24
C LEU A 421 3.89 16.49 -21.07
N VAL A 422 3.63 15.77 -22.17
CA VAL A 422 4.65 15.03 -22.94
C VAL A 422 5.57 15.94 -23.77
N PRO A 423 5.08 16.97 -24.50
CA PRO A 423 5.95 17.95 -25.15
C PRO A 423 6.87 18.68 -24.16
N GLU A 424 6.35 19.06 -22.99
CA GLU A 424 7.08 19.76 -21.93
C GLU A 424 8.20 18.88 -21.35
N PHE A 425 7.92 17.61 -21.08
CA PHE A 425 8.93 16.62 -20.68
C PHE A 425 10.01 16.43 -21.76
N ASN A 426 9.61 16.28 -23.03
CA ASN A 426 10.55 16.12 -24.14
C ASN A 426 11.42 17.37 -24.39
N SER A 427 10.91 18.58 -24.15
CA SER A 427 11.74 19.80 -24.19
C SER A 427 12.74 19.81 -23.04
N PHE A 428 12.28 19.52 -21.81
CA PHE A 428 13.13 19.44 -20.64
C PHE A 428 14.31 18.46 -20.81
N LEU A 429 14.05 17.28 -21.39
CA LEU A 429 15.10 16.30 -21.67
C LEU A 429 16.14 16.82 -22.66
N ARG A 430 15.73 17.39 -23.81
CA ARG A 430 16.66 17.94 -24.81
C ARG A 430 17.46 19.11 -24.27
N GLU A 431 16.81 20.02 -23.55
CA GLU A 431 17.45 21.22 -23.00
C GLU A 431 18.49 20.90 -21.94
N ASN A 432 18.32 19.85 -21.15
CA ASN A 432 19.20 19.54 -20.02
C ASN A 432 20.14 18.36 -20.29
N GLY A 433 19.75 17.40 -21.13
CA GLY A 433 20.59 16.29 -21.56
C GLY A 433 21.93 16.78 -22.12
N VAL A 434 21.91 17.71 -23.08
CA VAL A 434 23.13 18.30 -23.67
C VAL A 434 24.04 19.05 -22.69
N LYS A 435 23.50 19.47 -21.53
CA LYS A 435 24.29 20.14 -20.47
C LYS A 435 25.03 19.13 -19.60
N LEU A 436 24.46 17.95 -19.40
CA LEU A 436 25.01 16.87 -18.56
C LEU A 436 25.87 15.89 -19.37
N PHE A 437 25.52 15.66 -20.64
CA PHE A 437 26.18 14.72 -21.55
C PHE A 437 26.64 15.40 -22.86
N PRO A 438 27.53 16.42 -22.81
CA PRO A 438 27.93 17.22 -23.98
C PRO A 438 28.76 16.47 -25.04
N SER A 439 29.09 15.20 -24.79
CA SER A 439 29.76 14.29 -25.72
C SER A 439 28.80 13.48 -26.60
N LEU A 440 27.51 13.46 -26.28
CA LEU A 440 26.46 12.73 -27.01
C LEU A 440 25.73 13.63 -28.02
N THR A 441 24.92 13.05 -28.91
CA THR A 441 23.97 13.84 -29.71
C THR A 441 22.86 14.42 -28.80
N PRO A 442 22.14 15.48 -29.20
CA PRO A 442 21.06 16.04 -28.37
C PRO A 442 19.96 15.04 -28.04
N GLU A 443 19.67 14.13 -28.97
CA GLU A 443 18.72 13.03 -28.83
C GLU A 443 19.24 11.95 -27.87
N ASP A 444 20.46 11.45 -28.05
CA ASP A 444 21.05 10.43 -27.15
C ASP A 444 21.21 10.99 -25.72
N ALA A 445 21.59 12.27 -25.60
CA ALA A 445 21.72 12.97 -24.32
C ALA A 445 20.35 13.17 -23.63
N ALA A 446 19.29 13.43 -24.40
CA ALA A 446 17.92 13.51 -23.89
C ALA A 446 17.42 12.15 -23.40
N ASP A 447 17.65 11.08 -24.18
CA ASP A 447 17.22 9.73 -23.82
C ASP A 447 18.03 9.16 -22.64
N LYS A 448 19.34 9.44 -22.54
CA LYS A 448 20.15 9.08 -21.36
C LYS A 448 19.70 9.82 -20.10
N LEU A 449 19.33 11.09 -20.20
CA LEU A 449 18.73 11.82 -19.08
C LEU A 449 17.37 11.23 -18.70
N GLY A 450 16.50 10.94 -19.67
CA GLY A 450 15.22 10.28 -19.43
C GLY A 450 15.37 8.93 -18.73
N ALA A 451 16.33 8.13 -19.20
CA ALA A 451 16.65 6.84 -18.60
C ALA A 451 17.12 6.96 -17.14
N ARG A 452 17.95 7.95 -16.82
CA ARG A 452 18.39 8.24 -15.44
C ARG A 452 17.31 8.86 -14.56
N MET A 453 16.32 9.55 -15.13
CA MET A 453 15.14 10.03 -14.40
C MET A 453 14.16 8.90 -14.05
N PHE A 454 14.03 7.88 -14.91
CA PHE A 454 13.13 6.73 -14.67
C PHE A 454 13.80 5.55 -13.96
N GLY A 455 15.11 5.35 -14.14
CA GLY A 455 15.84 4.13 -13.76
C GLY A 455 15.79 3.02 -14.83
N ARG A 456 15.20 3.29 -16.00
CA ARG A 456 15.07 2.38 -17.15
C ARG A 456 15.11 3.19 -18.45
N TRP A 457 15.75 2.65 -19.48
CA TRP A 457 15.61 3.13 -20.86
C TRP A 457 14.17 2.96 -21.37
N LYS A 458 13.83 3.65 -22.46
CA LYS A 458 12.49 3.60 -23.06
C LYS A 458 12.04 2.19 -23.47
N SER A 459 12.97 1.34 -23.88
CA SER A 459 12.77 -0.10 -24.14
C SER A 459 12.27 -0.91 -22.93
N GLY A 460 12.48 -0.40 -21.71
CA GLY A 460 12.34 -1.11 -20.45
C GLY A 460 13.67 -1.56 -19.84
N THR A 461 14.80 -1.52 -20.54
CA THR A 461 16.10 -2.00 -20.02
C THR A 461 16.53 -1.21 -18.77
N PRO A 462 16.83 -1.86 -17.64
CA PRO A 462 17.24 -1.18 -16.41
C PRO A 462 18.66 -0.60 -16.56
N ILE A 463 18.83 0.66 -16.15
CA ILE A 463 20.13 1.36 -16.24
C ILE A 463 21.20 0.76 -15.32
N VAL A 464 20.81 -0.08 -14.37
CA VAL A 464 21.73 -0.88 -13.54
C VAL A 464 22.49 -1.92 -14.38
N HIS A 465 21.86 -2.48 -15.43
CA HIS A 465 22.50 -3.46 -16.33
C HIS A 465 23.17 -2.81 -17.55
N SER A 466 22.65 -1.67 -18.02
CA SER A 466 23.26 -0.88 -19.09
C SER A 466 23.13 0.62 -18.78
N PRO A 467 24.12 1.22 -18.09
CA PRO A 467 24.05 2.61 -17.64
C PRO A 467 24.31 3.64 -18.75
N ASP A 468 24.96 3.22 -19.84
CA ASP A 468 25.47 4.12 -20.87
C ASP A 468 24.66 4.18 -22.17
N GLU A 469 24.05 3.07 -22.59
CA GLU A 469 23.25 2.94 -23.82
C GLU A 469 22.08 1.94 -23.66
N ASP A 470 21.08 1.99 -24.56
CA ASP A 470 19.89 1.12 -24.53
C ASP A 470 20.14 -0.25 -25.21
N ASP A 471 20.41 -1.30 -24.44
CA ASP A 471 20.46 -2.67 -24.94
C ASP A 471 19.08 -3.34 -24.89
N LYS A 472 18.46 -3.51 -26.06
CA LYS A 472 17.16 -4.18 -26.19
C LYS A 472 17.19 -5.68 -25.91
N SER A 473 18.34 -6.35 -26.01
CA SER A 473 18.47 -7.78 -25.68
C SER A 473 18.28 -8.08 -24.18
N ILE A 474 18.32 -7.03 -23.33
CA ILE A 474 17.96 -7.09 -21.91
C ILE A 474 16.45 -6.87 -21.72
N SER A 475 15.79 -6.04 -22.53
CA SER A 475 14.33 -5.81 -22.43
C SER A 475 13.49 -6.87 -23.15
N GLU A 476 14.05 -7.57 -24.14
CA GLU A 476 13.42 -8.69 -24.84
C GLU A 476 13.57 -10.02 -24.06
N ASP A 477 14.30 -10.01 -22.95
CA ASP A 477 14.57 -11.16 -22.08
C ASP A 477 13.93 -10.98 -20.68
N ASN A 478 12.91 -11.79 -20.39
CA ASN A 478 12.17 -11.74 -19.13
C ASN A 478 13.06 -12.03 -17.90
N ASP A 479 14.09 -12.87 -18.03
CA ASP A 479 14.96 -13.28 -16.93
C ASP A 479 16.01 -12.20 -16.59
N LYS A 480 16.21 -11.22 -17.49
CA LYS A 480 17.13 -10.09 -17.30
C LYS A 480 16.43 -8.77 -16.96
N ILE A 481 15.28 -8.48 -17.58
CA ILE A 481 14.65 -7.15 -17.55
C ILE A 481 14.32 -6.64 -16.14
N ASN A 482 14.08 -7.51 -15.16
CA ASN A 482 13.79 -7.11 -13.77
C ASN A 482 14.76 -7.67 -12.71
N ASN A 483 15.69 -8.54 -13.12
CA ASN A 483 16.57 -9.29 -12.24
C ASN A 483 17.84 -8.50 -11.90
N PHE A 484 17.72 -7.57 -10.94
CA PHE A 484 18.83 -6.74 -10.46
C PHE A 484 18.60 -6.28 -9.02
N GLN A 485 19.65 -5.73 -8.41
CA GLN A 485 19.59 -4.96 -7.17
C GLN A 485 20.22 -3.59 -7.42
N TYR A 486 19.80 -2.55 -6.70
CA TYR A 486 20.41 -1.23 -6.85
C TYR A 486 21.79 -1.19 -6.15
N PRO A 487 22.77 -0.45 -6.70
CA PRO A 487 24.04 -0.22 -6.01
C PRO A 487 23.87 0.71 -4.79
N ALA A 488 24.87 0.74 -3.91
CA ALA A 488 24.92 1.64 -2.75
C ALA A 488 25.40 3.07 -3.09
N ASP A 489 25.47 3.40 -4.39
CA ASP A 489 25.92 4.66 -4.96
C ASP A 489 24.95 5.14 -6.06
N GLN A 490 25.28 6.27 -6.71
CA GLN A 490 24.48 6.85 -7.80
C GLN A 490 25.14 6.76 -9.19
N GLU A 491 26.18 5.93 -9.36
CA GLU A 491 26.90 5.83 -10.64
C GLU A 491 25.99 5.22 -11.71
N ALA A 492 25.51 3.99 -11.51
CA ALA A 492 24.61 3.34 -12.45
C ALA A 492 23.17 3.91 -12.41
N CYS A 493 22.62 4.18 -11.22
CA CYS A 493 21.24 4.64 -11.04
C CYS A 493 21.12 5.73 -9.96
N PRO A 494 20.51 6.91 -10.25
CA PRO A 494 20.25 7.93 -9.22
C PRO A 494 19.23 7.45 -8.17
N PHE A 495 19.47 7.73 -6.89
CA PHE A 495 18.54 7.41 -5.79
C PHE A 495 17.17 8.10 -5.93
N ALA A 496 17.12 9.18 -6.70
CA ALA A 496 15.92 9.95 -7.04
C ALA A 496 15.21 9.49 -8.33
N ALA A 497 15.70 8.43 -8.99
CA ALA A 497 15.07 7.85 -10.17
C ALA A 497 13.73 7.18 -9.82
N HIS A 498 12.73 7.33 -10.69
CA HIS A 498 11.34 6.96 -10.41
C HIS A 498 11.16 5.51 -9.93
N THR A 499 11.79 4.54 -10.58
CA THR A 499 11.70 3.13 -10.18
C THR A 499 12.38 2.83 -8.83
N GLN A 500 13.45 3.54 -8.48
CA GLN A 500 14.17 3.37 -7.20
C GLN A 500 13.46 4.09 -6.04
N LYS A 501 12.86 5.25 -6.31
CA LYS A 501 11.92 5.92 -5.39
C LYS A 501 10.70 5.06 -5.09
N SER A 502 10.15 4.40 -6.11
CA SER A 502 8.99 3.51 -5.99
C SER A 502 9.31 2.24 -5.20
N TYR A 503 10.40 1.55 -5.56
CA TYR A 503 10.85 0.33 -4.89
C TYR A 503 12.39 0.34 -4.76
N PRO A 504 12.95 0.72 -3.59
CA PRO A 504 14.40 0.79 -3.40
C PRO A 504 15.13 -0.56 -3.42
N ARG A 505 14.40 -1.69 -3.42
CA ARG A 505 14.94 -3.04 -3.23
C ARG A 505 15.85 -3.09 -1.99
N THR A 506 17.05 -3.69 -2.11
CA THR A 506 18.08 -3.75 -1.05
C THR A 506 18.50 -2.41 -0.46
N ASN A 507 18.24 -1.27 -1.11
CA ASN A 507 18.55 0.05 -0.57
C ASN A 507 17.51 0.52 0.48
N MET A 508 16.48 -0.28 0.76
CA MET A 508 15.67 -0.17 1.97
C MET A 508 15.31 -1.57 2.49
N PRO A 509 16.19 -2.21 3.28
CA PRO A 509 15.86 -3.48 3.93
C PRO A 509 14.74 -3.24 4.95
N GLY A 510 13.68 -4.05 4.87
CA GLY A 510 12.45 -3.88 5.64
C GLY A 510 11.28 -4.57 4.95
N SER A 511 10.05 -4.31 5.42
CA SER A 511 8.86 -4.98 4.89
C SER A 511 8.45 -4.50 3.49
N ASN A 512 7.89 -5.43 2.71
CA ASN A 512 7.34 -5.19 1.37
C ASN A 512 5.92 -4.57 1.40
N ASP A 513 5.31 -4.35 2.58
CA ASP A 513 3.93 -3.82 2.75
C ASP A 513 3.63 -2.51 2.01
N HIS A 514 4.68 -1.80 1.57
CA HIS A 514 4.61 -0.52 0.88
C HIS A 514 4.43 -0.62 -0.63
N LEU A 515 4.43 -1.83 -1.19
CA LEU A 515 4.37 -2.04 -2.63
C LEU A 515 2.93 -2.15 -3.12
N PHE A 516 2.76 -2.02 -4.44
CA PHE A 516 1.49 -2.25 -5.11
C PHE A 516 1.65 -2.90 -6.48
N ARG A 517 0.69 -3.76 -6.82
CA ARG A 517 0.51 -4.30 -8.15
C ARG A 517 -0.05 -3.22 -9.08
N ARG A 518 0.29 -3.24 -10.37
CA ARG A 518 -0.20 -2.23 -11.35
C ARG A 518 -0.93 -2.86 -12.53
N ALA A 519 -2.07 -2.30 -12.86
CA ALA A 519 -2.95 -2.66 -13.97
C ALA A 519 -3.26 -1.45 -14.88
N SER A 520 -2.44 -0.40 -14.78
CA SER A 520 -2.61 0.89 -15.48
C SER A 520 -2.75 0.75 -17.00
N ILE A 521 -3.35 1.76 -17.63
CA ILE A 521 -3.51 1.84 -19.09
C ILE A 521 -3.41 3.30 -19.57
N PRO A 522 -2.74 3.60 -20.70
CA PRO A 522 -2.70 4.96 -21.26
C PRO A 522 -4.10 5.50 -21.62
N TYR A 523 -4.18 6.80 -21.90
CA TYR A 523 -5.36 7.45 -22.47
C TYR A 523 -5.00 8.68 -23.31
N GLY A 524 -5.86 9.02 -24.27
CA GLY A 524 -5.69 10.17 -25.16
C GLY A 524 -5.14 9.78 -26.53
N PHE A 525 -4.73 10.79 -27.30
CA PHE A 525 -4.11 10.61 -28.62
C PHE A 525 -2.59 10.76 -28.55
N GLU A 526 -1.89 10.26 -29.57
CA GLU A 526 -0.48 10.57 -29.81
C GLU A 526 -0.25 12.08 -30.03
N LEU A 527 1.01 12.51 -30.02
CA LEU A 527 1.34 13.92 -30.29
C LEU A 527 1.03 14.29 -31.74
N ASP A 528 0.45 15.48 -31.95
CA ASP A 528 0.32 16.07 -33.28
C ASP A 528 1.53 16.99 -33.64
N ALA A 529 1.60 17.41 -34.90
CA ALA A 529 2.70 18.24 -35.40
C ALA A 529 2.71 19.67 -34.81
N SER A 530 1.58 20.18 -34.32
CA SER A 530 1.52 21.45 -33.56
C SER A 530 2.21 21.25 -32.23
N GLU A 531 1.82 20.25 -31.45
CA GLU A 531 2.38 19.97 -30.11
C GLU A 531 3.90 19.69 -30.15
N ILE A 532 4.36 18.94 -31.16
CA ILE A 532 5.79 18.68 -31.38
C ILE A 532 6.55 19.98 -31.72
N SER A 533 5.98 20.84 -32.57
CA SER A 533 6.68 22.06 -33.02
C SER A 533 6.62 23.23 -32.03
N THR A 534 5.58 23.31 -31.20
CA THR A 534 5.48 24.32 -30.12
C THR A 534 6.10 23.85 -28.80
N SER A 535 6.35 22.54 -28.63
CA SER A 535 6.75 21.94 -27.36
C SER A 535 5.78 22.27 -26.21
N THR A 536 4.48 22.26 -26.52
CA THR A 536 3.39 22.57 -25.56
C THR A 536 2.23 21.60 -25.77
N THR A 537 1.70 21.04 -24.68
CA THR A 537 0.50 20.19 -24.67
C THR A 537 -0.74 20.99 -25.09
N GLN A 538 -1.43 20.51 -26.12
CA GLN A 538 -2.68 21.10 -26.66
C GLN A 538 -3.87 20.14 -26.50
N GLN A 539 -3.62 18.83 -26.42
CA GLN A 539 -4.64 17.79 -26.21
C GLN A 539 -4.55 17.17 -24.79
N ASP A 540 -5.59 16.46 -24.35
CA ASP A 540 -5.53 15.70 -23.09
C ASP A 540 -5.08 14.26 -23.33
N ARG A 541 -4.11 13.80 -22.53
CA ARG A 541 -3.52 12.46 -22.58
C ARG A 541 -2.83 12.12 -21.26
N GLY A 542 -2.61 10.83 -21.00
CA GLY A 542 -1.85 10.39 -19.84
C GLY A 542 -2.06 8.93 -19.47
N LEU A 543 -2.09 8.64 -18.18
CA LEU A 543 -2.15 7.29 -17.62
C LEU A 543 -3.32 7.16 -16.63
N LEU A 544 -4.22 6.22 -16.90
CA LEU A 544 -5.21 5.76 -15.93
C LEU A 544 -4.50 4.80 -14.98
N PHE A 545 -3.97 5.34 -13.88
CA PHE A 545 -3.12 4.63 -12.92
C PHE A 545 -3.92 3.71 -11.99
N LEU A 546 -4.38 2.59 -12.56
CA LEU A 546 -4.81 1.44 -11.78
C LEU A 546 -3.59 0.84 -11.06
N CYS A 547 -3.49 1.05 -9.75
CA CYS A 547 -2.63 0.27 -8.87
C CYS A 547 -3.46 -0.56 -7.91
N TYR A 548 -2.79 -1.34 -7.07
CA TYR A 548 -3.35 -2.39 -6.26
C TYR A 548 -2.50 -2.65 -4.96
N GLN A 549 -2.95 -2.28 -3.74
CA GLN A 549 -2.42 -2.62 -2.37
C GLN A 549 -3.54 -2.81 -1.30
N SER A 550 -3.33 -3.58 -0.21
CA SER A 550 -4.37 -3.87 0.81
C SER A 550 -4.56 -2.78 1.85
N SER A 551 -3.55 -1.95 2.08
CA SER A 551 -3.69 -0.66 2.73
C SER A 551 -3.15 0.41 1.80
N ILE A 552 -4.03 1.35 1.45
CA ILE A 552 -3.73 2.49 0.60
C ILE A 552 -2.78 3.44 1.33
N GLU A 553 -2.95 3.60 2.66
CA GLU A 553 -2.00 4.29 3.53
C GLU A 553 -0.60 3.71 3.37
N ARG A 554 -0.42 2.39 3.55
CA ARG A 554 0.91 1.74 3.46
C ARG A 554 1.49 1.69 2.05
N GLY A 555 0.69 1.43 1.01
CA GLY A 555 1.19 1.27 -0.36
C GLY A 555 1.25 2.57 -1.16
N PHE A 556 0.18 2.87 -1.92
CA PHE A 556 0.12 4.01 -2.83
C PHE A 556 0.48 5.35 -2.14
N LYS A 557 -0.18 5.68 -1.03
CA LYS A 557 -0.07 7.01 -0.41
C LYS A 557 1.32 7.26 0.17
N TYR A 558 1.83 6.32 0.97
CA TYR A 558 3.20 6.37 1.47
C TYR A 558 4.25 6.37 0.34
N THR A 559 4.00 5.71 -0.80
CA THR A 559 4.87 5.83 -1.98
C THR A 559 4.80 7.22 -2.64
N GLN A 560 3.62 7.83 -2.74
CA GLN A 560 3.48 9.21 -3.22
C GLN A 560 4.14 10.22 -2.24
N GLN A 561 4.10 9.94 -0.93
CA GLN A 561 4.86 10.71 0.07
C GLN A 561 6.38 10.52 -0.11
N ARG A 562 6.88 9.31 -0.40
CA ARG A 562 8.30 9.06 -0.76
C ARG A 562 8.73 9.81 -2.03
N PHE A 563 7.84 9.99 -3.00
CA PHE A 563 8.09 10.83 -4.19
C PHE A 563 8.27 12.31 -3.82
N ASN A 564 7.47 12.79 -2.87
CA ASN A 564 7.55 14.16 -2.34
C ASN A 564 8.69 14.36 -1.33
N ASN A 565 9.23 13.29 -0.71
CA ASN A 565 10.30 13.39 0.30
C ASN A 565 11.70 13.55 -0.35
N PRO A 566 12.42 14.67 -0.12
CA PRO A 566 13.75 14.90 -0.69
C PRO A 566 14.89 14.12 -0.01
N ASP A 567 14.63 13.51 1.15
CA ASP A 567 15.63 12.89 2.03
C ASP A 567 15.63 11.35 1.95
N PHE A 568 14.71 10.79 1.15
CA PHE A 568 14.51 9.35 0.94
C PHE A 568 15.27 8.86 -0.32
N PRO A 569 15.90 7.66 -0.30
CA PRO A 569 16.15 6.79 0.85
C PRO A 569 17.11 7.45 1.85
N PHE A 570 17.09 7.05 3.12
CA PHE A 570 17.89 7.69 4.17
C PHE A 570 19.32 7.10 4.29
N SER A 571 20.19 7.75 5.05
CA SER A 571 21.55 7.25 5.36
C SER A 571 21.48 5.94 6.17
N PRO A 572 22.41 4.97 6.06
CA PRO A 572 23.85 5.14 5.79
C PRO A 572 24.28 5.28 4.32
N LEU A 573 23.36 5.14 3.35
CA LEU A 573 23.70 5.09 1.91
C LEU A 573 24.25 6.40 1.32
N GLN A 574 24.23 7.53 2.05
CA GLN A 574 24.52 8.85 1.47
C GLN A 574 24.95 9.90 2.49
N SER A 575 25.71 10.88 2.02
CA SER A 575 26.09 12.10 2.75
C SER A 575 25.23 13.33 2.41
N GLU A 576 24.42 13.28 1.34
CA GLU A 576 23.58 14.38 0.87
C GLU A 576 22.17 13.92 0.51
N LYS A 577 21.23 14.87 0.39
CA LYS A 577 19.79 14.63 0.12
C LYS A 577 19.56 14.32 -1.38
N PRO A 578 19.00 13.15 -1.75
CA PRO A 578 18.74 12.76 -3.14
C PRO A 578 17.90 13.73 -3.95
N GLY A 579 16.99 14.44 -3.26
CA GLY A 579 15.90 15.15 -3.91
C GLY A 579 14.68 14.26 -4.12
N HIS A 580 13.75 14.77 -4.92
CA HIS A 580 12.39 14.24 -5.07
C HIS A 580 12.35 13.24 -6.23
N ASP A 581 11.25 12.53 -6.39
CA ASP A 581 11.01 11.76 -7.62
C ASP A 581 11.06 12.67 -8.85
N ALA A 582 11.92 12.32 -9.81
CA ALA A 582 12.18 13.12 -11.00
C ALA A 582 10.95 13.31 -11.91
N VAL A 583 9.92 12.47 -11.80
CA VAL A 583 8.74 12.42 -12.67
C VAL A 583 7.47 12.88 -11.95
N LEU A 584 7.18 12.30 -10.78
CA LEU A 584 5.93 12.44 -10.03
C LEU A 584 6.02 13.30 -8.76
N GLY A 585 7.21 13.73 -8.35
CA GLY A 585 7.37 14.61 -7.20
C GLY A 585 6.67 15.97 -7.39
N SER A 586 6.16 16.53 -6.30
CA SER A 586 5.55 17.88 -6.28
C SER A 586 6.54 18.96 -6.74
N SER A 587 6.07 19.95 -7.48
CA SER A 587 6.91 21.04 -8.03
C SER A 587 6.85 22.30 -7.17
N PRO A 588 7.95 23.10 -7.11
CA PRO A 588 9.23 22.90 -7.79
C PRO A 588 10.10 21.85 -7.07
N ARG A 589 10.82 21.02 -7.84
CA ARG A 589 11.68 19.96 -7.29
C ARG A 589 13.08 19.95 -7.88
N TYR A 590 13.91 19.04 -7.37
CA TYR A 590 15.23 18.73 -7.88
C TYR A 590 15.55 17.25 -7.65
N MET A 591 16.54 16.73 -8.39
CA MET A 591 17.21 15.47 -8.13
C MET A 591 18.74 15.64 -8.14
N THR A 592 19.46 14.80 -7.40
CA THR A 592 20.91 14.55 -7.56
C THR A 592 21.17 13.31 -8.41
N GLY A 593 22.42 12.90 -8.61
CA GLY A 593 22.81 11.66 -9.31
C GLY A 593 22.56 11.66 -10.82
N ALA A 594 21.77 12.60 -11.36
CA ALA A 594 21.46 12.70 -12.80
C ALA A 594 22.73 12.73 -13.67
N ASN A 595 23.80 13.39 -13.19
CA ASN A 595 25.13 13.32 -13.77
C ASN A 595 26.02 12.32 -12.98
N PRO A 596 26.48 11.20 -13.57
CA PRO A 596 27.35 10.25 -12.89
C PRO A 596 28.74 10.81 -12.58
N GLU A 597 29.27 11.74 -13.40
CA GLU A 597 30.56 12.41 -13.14
C GLU A 597 30.48 13.41 -11.97
N LYS A 598 29.26 13.87 -11.63
CA LYS A 598 29.01 14.85 -10.58
C LYS A 598 27.76 14.46 -9.77
N PRO A 599 27.82 13.40 -8.95
CA PRO A 599 26.63 12.82 -8.33
C PRO A 599 25.89 13.74 -7.35
N THR A 600 26.51 14.84 -6.87
CA THR A 600 25.87 15.88 -6.04
C THR A 600 25.33 17.07 -6.84
N GLU A 601 25.51 17.11 -8.17
CA GLU A 601 24.98 18.16 -9.04
C GLU A 601 23.43 18.11 -9.08
N LYS A 602 22.78 19.19 -8.66
CA LYS A 602 21.32 19.27 -8.56
C LYS A 602 20.69 19.67 -9.89
N LEU A 603 20.05 18.71 -10.54
CA LEU A 603 19.16 18.97 -11.67
C LEU A 603 17.85 19.57 -11.13
N SER A 604 17.60 20.85 -11.43
CA SER A 604 16.38 21.56 -11.05
C SER A 604 15.24 21.25 -12.03
N ILE A 605 14.05 20.97 -11.49
CA ILE A 605 12.85 20.60 -12.24
C ILE A 605 11.68 21.48 -11.75
N PRO A 606 11.53 22.71 -12.28
CA PRO A 606 10.64 23.72 -11.71
C PRO A 606 9.14 23.49 -11.99
N PHE A 607 8.78 22.64 -12.96
CA PHE A 607 7.40 22.36 -13.35
C PHE A 607 7.06 20.86 -13.26
N ARG A 608 5.76 20.54 -13.18
CA ARG A 608 5.26 19.16 -13.19
C ARG A 608 5.31 18.61 -14.62
N PHE A 609 5.61 17.33 -14.77
CA PHE A 609 5.34 16.60 -16.02
C PHE A 609 4.00 15.85 -15.95
N VAL A 610 3.50 15.60 -14.74
CA VAL A 610 2.28 14.85 -14.48
C VAL A 610 1.33 15.68 -13.61
N GLU A 611 0.06 15.73 -13.99
CA GLU A 611 -1.01 16.41 -13.24
C GLU A 611 -2.08 15.40 -12.83
N ALA A 612 -2.42 15.31 -11.55
CA ALA A 612 -3.64 14.63 -11.15
C ALA A 612 -4.86 15.43 -11.67
N ARG A 613 -5.83 14.72 -12.25
CA ARG A 613 -7.05 15.31 -12.84
C ARG A 613 -8.35 14.82 -12.18
N GLY A 614 -8.23 14.00 -11.15
CA GLY A 614 -9.34 13.25 -10.59
C GLY A 614 -8.93 11.85 -10.20
N GLY A 615 -9.51 11.34 -9.12
CA GLY A 615 -9.39 9.95 -8.70
C GLY A 615 -10.38 9.64 -7.59
N GLU A 616 -10.44 8.38 -7.16
CA GLU A 616 -11.15 7.94 -5.97
C GLU A 616 -10.61 6.58 -5.51
N TYR A 617 -10.66 6.32 -4.22
CA TYR A 617 -10.29 5.03 -3.64
C TYR A 617 -11.47 4.04 -3.69
N PHE A 618 -11.19 2.79 -4.08
CA PHE A 618 -12.21 1.75 -4.22
C PHE A 618 -11.76 0.44 -3.58
N PHE A 619 -12.59 -0.11 -2.70
CA PHE A 619 -12.51 -1.49 -2.26
C PHE A 619 -13.18 -2.40 -3.29
N MET A 620 -12.57 -3.54 -3.62
CA MET A 620 -13.09 -4.51 -4.59
C MET A 620 -13.49 -5.81 -3.86
N PRO A 621 -14.78 -6.02 -3.54
CA PRO A 621 -15.19 -7.13 -2.68
C PRO A 621 -15.02 -8.50 -3.34
N SER A 622 -14.90 -9.54 -2.52
CA SER A 622 -14.96 -10.93 -2.98
C SER A 622 -16.31 -11.26 -3.65
N ILE A 623 -16.35 -12.25 -4.53
CA ILE A 623 -17.59 -12.72 -5.18
C ILE A 623 -18.64 -13.14 -4.14
N SER A 624 -18.22 -13.75 -3.04
CA SER A 624 -19.09 -14.09 -1.90
C SER A 624 -19.65 -12.86 -1.19
N THR A 625 -18.87 -11.79 -1.06
CA THR A 625 -19.32 -10.51 -0.50
C THR A 625 -20.31 -9.81 -1.43
N LEU A 626 -20.05 -9.80 -2.74
CA LEU A 626 -20.98 -9.28 -3.75
C LEU A 626 -22.32 -10.05 -3.72
N ASN A 627 -22.27 -11.37 -3.54
CA ASN A 627 -23.47 -12.18 -3.36
C ASN A 627 -24.24 -11.83 -2.08
N LYS A 628 -23.57 -11.52 -0.95
CA LYS A 628 -24.26 -11.02 0.26
C LYS A 628 -24.97 -9.69 -0.03
N ILE A 629 -24.21 -8.70 -0.53
CA ILE A 629 -24.71 -7.35 -0.90
C ILE A 629 -25.95 -7.43 -1.79
N ALA A 630 -26.01 -8.39 -2.72
CA ALA A 630 -27.10 -8.52 -3.69
C ALA A 630 -28.27 -9.41 -3.21
N ASN A 631 -28.24 -9.96 -1.99
CA ASN A 631 -29.29 -10.81 -1.43
C ASN A 631 -30.01 -10.22 -0.20
N GLU A 632 -29.55 -9.08 0.32
CA GLU A 632 -30.18 -8.29 1.38
C GLU A 632 -31.37 -7.42 0.89
#